data_AF-A0AAW9SNM2-F1
#
_entry.id   AF-A0AAW9SNM2-F1
#
_cell.length_a   1.000
_cell.length_b   1.000
_cell.length_c   1.000
_cell.angle_alpha   90.00
_cell.angle_beta   90.00
_cell.angle_gamma   90.00
#
_symmetry.space_group_name_H-M   'P 1'
#
loop_
_entity.id
_entity.type
_entity.pdbx_description
1 polymer ?
#
loop_
_entity_poly.entity_id
_entity_poly.type
_entity_poly.pdbx_seq_one_letter_code
_entity_poly.pdbx_strand_id
1 'polypeptide(L)'
;MKTRFLALALAGALAGCIAPEGVTDQDLATFDAAVASIGCDLVDSSDYLPVELQTGLPREKVIEVAQYRVTQKNAVNLSNGGIRLVSGACTPEAAPAVEQVAQAG
;
A
#
# COMPACT_ATOMS: atom_id res chain seq x y z
N MET A 1 9.89 -48.75 8.85
CA MET A 1 9.56 -47.65 9.80
C MET A 1 9.49 -46.38 8.97
N LYS A 2 8.32 -45.82 8.65
CA LYS A 2 7.61 -44.77 9.42
C LYS A 2 8.63 -43.68 9.85
N THR A 3 8.54 -42.41 9.45
CA THR A 3 7.34 -41.57 9.46
C THR A 3 7.58 -40.27 8.67
N ARG A 4 6.47 -39.76 8.15
CA ARG A 4 6.22 -38.55 7.34
C ARG A 4 6.81 -37.27 7.97
N PHE A 5 7.67 -36.56 7.23
CA PHE A 5 8.12 -35.19 7.57
C PHE A 5 8.07 -34.28 6.34
N LEU A 6 6.89 -34.14 5.74
CA LEU A 6 6.71 -33.27 4.56
C LEU A 6 5.34 -32.59 4.56
N ALA A 7 4.98 -31.95 5.67
CA ALA A 7 3.65 -31.33 5.82
C ALA A 7 3.67 -29.98 6.56
N LEU A 8 4.75 -29.18 6.45
CA LEU A 8 4.81 -27.89 7.15
C LEU A 8 5.49 -26.77 6.34
N ALA A 9 5.11 -26.61 5.07
CA ALA A 9 5.64 -25.52 4.23
C ALA A 9 4.58 -24.68 3.49
N LEU A 10 3.28 -24.97 3.64
CA LEU A 10 2.23 -24.35 2.81
C LEU A 10 1.38 -23.28 3.51
N ALA A 11 1.60 -22.99 4.80
CA ALA A 11 0.74 -22.07 5.55
C ALA A 11 1.11 -20.58 5.42
N GLY A 12 2.25 -20.23 4.84
CA GLY A 12 2.74 -18.83 4.80
C GLY A 12 2.22 -17.96 3.65
N ALA A 13 1.58 -18.54 2.63
CA ALA A 13 1.31 -17.82 1.38
C ALA A 13 0.02 -16.98 1.36
N LEU A 14 -0.83 -17.07 2.39
CA LEU A 14 -2.14 -16.40 2.40
C LEU A 14 -2.20 -15.13 3.28
N ALA A 15 -1.14 -14.82 4.03
CA ALA A 15 -1.14 -13.70 4.97
C ALA A 15 -1.27 -12.32 4.31
N GLY A 16 -0.98 -12.20 3.01
CA GLY A 16 -1.08 -10.94 2.27
C GLY A 16 -2.49 -10.55 1.81
N CYS A 17 -3.45 -11.48 1.85
CA CYS A 17 -4.82 -11.22 1.36
C CYS A 17 -5.76 -10.66 2.43
N ILE A 18 -5.42 -10.81 3.72
CA ILE A 18 -6.30 -10.46 4.83
C ILE A 18 -5.91 -9.07 5.35
N ALA A 19 -6.91 -8.20 5.56
CA ALA A 19 -6.69 -6.90 6.16
C ALA A 19 -6.07 -7.03 7.57
N PRO A 20 -5.27 -6.05 8.03
CA PRO A 20 -4.67 -6.11 9.35
C PRO A 20 -5.71 -6.26 10.48
N GLU A 21 -5.36 -6.95 11.56
CA GLU A 21 -6.28 -7.15 12.67
C GLU A 21 -6.74 -5.80 13.26
N GLY A 22 -8.04 -5.66 13.49
CA GLY A 22 -8.63 -4.44 14.03
C GLY A 22 -8.77 -3.29 13.02
N VAL A 23 -8.50 -3.53 11.73
CA VAL A 23 -8.75 -2.58 10.65
C VAL A 23 -9.99 -3.01 9.87
N THR A 24 -10.96 -2.13 9.74
CA THR A 24 -12.19 -2.35 8.97
C THR A 24 -12.03 -1.89 7.52
N ASP A 25 -12.93 -2.34 6.63
CA ASP A 25 -12.98 -1.84 5.25
C ASP A 25 -13.22 -0.33 5.17
N GLN A 26 -13.93 0.24 6.15
CA GLN A 26 -14.13 1.68 6.25
C GLN A 26 -12.82 2.40 6.60
N ASP A 27 -12.01 1.84 7.48
CA ASP A 27 -10.69 2.40 7.83
C ASP A 27 -9.75 2.36 6.62
N LEU A 28 -9.79 1.27 5.86
CA LEU A 28 -9.06 1.11 4.61
C LEU A 28 -9.46 2.18 3.57
N ALA A 29 -10.76 2.44 3.39
CA ALA A 29 -11.24 3.49 2.50
C ALA A 29 -10.86 4.89 3.00
N THR A 30 -10.94 5.11 4.32
CA THR A 30 -10.57 6.38 4.96
C THR A 30 -9.08 6.64 4.86
N PHE A 31 -8.24 5.61 4.98
CA PHE A 31 -6.80 5.66 4.75
C PHE A 31 -6.50 6.11 3.32
N ASP A 32 -7.13 5.48 2.32
CA ASP A 32 -6.89 5.83 0.91
C ASP A 32 -7.28 7.29 0.63
N ALA A 33 -8.41 7.74 1.18
CA ALA A 33 -8.84 9.14 1.07
C ALA A 33 -7.88 10.11 1.77
N ALA A 34 -7.40 9.76 2.97
CA ALA A 34 -6.46 10.56 3.74
C ALA A 34 -5.10 10.70 3.03
N VAL A 35 -4.56 9.60 2.48
CA VAL A 35 -3.31 9.64 1.71
C VAL A 35 -3.49 10.41 0.40
N ALA A 36 -4.64 10.30 -0.27
CA ALA A 36 -4.96 11.13 -1.42
C ALA A 36 -5.01 12.63 -1.08
N SER A 37 -5.52 12.98 0.10
CA SER A 37 -5.62 14.38 0.56
C SER A 37 -4.27 15.08 0.75
N ILE A 38 -3.20 14.30 1.00
CA ILE A 38 -1.84 14.81 1.19
C ILE A 38 -0.95 14.66 -0.06
N GLY A 39 -1.50 14.19 -1.18
CA GLY A 39 -0.77 14.08 -2.45
C GLY A 39 -0.28 12.67 -2.81
N CYS A 40 -0.95 11.63 -2.28
CA CYS A 40 -0.76 10.21 -2.63
C CYS A 40 0.51 9.53 -2.12
N ASP A 41 1.44 10.30 -1.54
CA ASP A 41 2.68 9.80 -0.95
C ASP A 41 2.56 9.77 0.57
N LEU A 42 3.06 8.70 1.16
CA LEU A 42 3.19 8.52 2.60
C LEU A 42 4.65 8.15 2.89
N VAL A 43 5.47 9.15 3.19
CA VAL A 43 6.93 9.00 3.28
C VAL A 43 7.43 9.32 4.67
N ASP A 44 7.19 10.54 5.14
CA ASP A 44 7.79 11.05 6.36
C ASP A 44 6.79 11.24 7.49
N SER A 45 7.28 11.47 8.69
CA SER A 45 6.46 11.59 9.90
C SER A 45 5.32 12.62 9.79
N SER A 46 5.51 13.65 8.96
CA SER A 46 4.55 14.74 8.73
C SER A 46 3.35 14.25 7.89
N ASP A 47 3.55 13.24 7.06
CA ASP A 47 2.50 12.61 6.24
C ASP A 47 1.63 11.65 7.07
N TYR A 48 2.23 10.96 8.04
CA TYR A 48 1.49 9.99 8.87
C TYR A 48 0.51 10.66 9.83
N LEU A 49 0.88 11.80 10.42
CA LEU A 49 0.04 12.49 11.40
C LEU A 49 -1.38 12.85 10.86
N PRO A 50 -1.54 13.47 9.68
CA PRO A 50 -2.86 13.74 9.12
C PRO A 50 -3.62 12.47 8.76
N VAL A 51 -2.95 11.37 8.41
CA VAL A 51 -3.59 10.08 8.13
C VAL A 51 -4.12 9.43 9.42
N GLU A 52 -3.33 9.44 10.50
CA GLU A 52 -3.76 8.98 11.82
C GLU A 52 -4.97 9.75 12.32
N LEU A 53 -4.98 11.07 12.18
CA LEU A 53 -6.09 11.92 12.63
C LEU A 53 -7.38 11.67 11.82
N GLN A 54 -7.27 11.45 10.51
CA GLN A 54 -8.43 11.21 9.65
C GLN A 54 -9.00 9.80 9.82
N THR A 55 -8.13 8.80 9.99
CA THR A 55 -8.53 7.40 10.14
C THR A 55 -8.89 7.04 11.57
N GLY A 56 -8.37 7.76 12.56
CA GLY A 56 -8.44 7.37 13.98
C GLY A 56 -7.55 6.17 14.34
N LEU A 57 -6.73 5.68 13.40
CA LEU A 57 -5.84 4.55 13.62
C LEU A 57 -4.55 4.99 14.31
N PRO A 58 -3.97 4.14 15.19
CA PRO A 58 -2.64 4.38 15.71
C PRO A 58 -1.58 4.22 14.62
N ARG A 59 -0.42 4.86 14.80
CA ARG A 59 0.71 4.85 13.86
C ARG A 59 1.05 3.46 13.33
N GLU A 60 1.10 2.46 14.22
CA GLU A 60 1.46 1.09 13.86
C GLU A 60 0.44 0.50 12.87
N LYS A 61 -0.85 0.78 13.06
CA LYS A 61 -1.90 0.31 12.16
C LYS A 61 -1.89 1.05 10.83
N VAL A 62 -1.56 2.35 10.82
CA VAL A 62 -1.35 3.10 9.56
C VAL A 62 -0.21 2.48 8.75
N ILE A 63 0.89 2.07 9.40
CA ILE A 63 2.01 1.37 8.74
C ILE A 63 1.58 -0.01 8.23
N GLU A 64 0.86 -0.80 9.03
CA GLU A 64 0.34 -2.11 8.61
C GLU A 64 -0.60 -1.98 7.40
N VAL A 65 -1.48 -0.97 7.38
CA VAL A 65 -2.37 -0.68 6.25
C VAL A 65 -1.57 -0.26 5.02
N ALA A 66 -0.55 0.58 5.16
CA ALA A 66 0.33 0.96 4.06
C ALA A 66 1.00 -0.27 3.42
N GLN A 67 1.55 -1.17 4.24
CA GLN A 67 2.15 -2.43 3.77
C GLN A 67 1.12 -3.37 3.14
N TYR A 68 -0.08 -3.43 3.72
CA TYR A 68 -1.20 -4.17 3.16
C TYR A 68 -1.56 -3.65 1.76
N ARG A 69 -1.62 -2.33 1.55
CA ARG A 69 -1.87 -1.72 0.23
C ARG A 69 -0.78 -2.05 -0.79
N VAL A 70 0.48 -2.08 -0.38
CA VAL A 70 1.58 -2.54 -1.25
C VAL A 70 1.38 -4.01 -1.64
N THR A 71 1.03 -4.86 -0.68
CA THR A 71 0.79 -6.30 -0.91
C THR A 71 -0.38 -6.54 -1.86
N GLN A 72 -1.43 -5.72 -1.76
CA GLN A 72 -2.59 -5.72 -2.64
C GLN A 72 -2.33 -5.07 -4.01
N LYS A 73 -1.10 -4.59 -4.27
CA LYS A 73 -0.72 -3.87 -5.49
C LYS A 73 -1.49 -2.57 -5.71
N ASN A 74 -2.09 -2.03 -4.64
CA ASN A 74 -2.75 -0.72 -4.61
C ASN A 74 -1.77 0.40 -4.23
N ALA A 75 -0.54 0.05 -3.85
CA ALA A 75 0.54 0.98 -3.58
C ALA A 75 1.88 0.41 -4.07
N VAL A 76 2.86 1.30 -4.24
CA VAL A 76 4.25 0.95 -4.58
C VAL A 76 5.20 1.53 -3.54
N ASN A 77 6.29 0.80 -3.26
CA ASN A 77 7.37 1.33 -2.43
C ASN A 77 8.15 2.40 -3.19
N LEU A 78 8.46 3.49 -2.52
CA LEU A 78 9.31 4.56 -3.01
C LEU A 78 10.77 4.29 -2.59
N SER A 79 11.73 4.78 -3.37
CA SER A 79 13.16 4.58 -3.12
C SER A 79 13.66 5.22 -1.82
N ASN A 80 12.92 6.19 -1.29
CA ASN A 80 13.18 6.89 -0.04
C ASN A 80 12.54 6.22 1.20
N GLY A 81 11.92 5.05 1.04
CA GLY A 81 11.38 4.26 2.16
C GLY A 81 9.90 4.52 2.50
N GLY A 82 9.20 5.34 1.72
CA GLY A 82 7.75 5.54 1.81
C GLY A 82 6.96 4.67 0.83
N ILE A 83 5.66 4.93 0.74
CA ILE A 83 4.78 4.34 -0.28
C ILE A 83 4.07 5.43 -1.09
N ARG A 84 3.69 5.10 -2.33
CA ARG A 84 2.74 5.86 -3.14
C ARG A 84 1.52 5.00 -3.43
N LEU A 85 0.32 5.50 -3.15
CA LEU A 85 -0.90 4.86 -3.65
C LEU A 85 -0.97 4.97 -5.17
N VAL A 86 -1.43 3.92 -5.83
CA VAL A 86 -1.60 3.85 -7.29
C VAL A 86 -3.01 3.45 -7.71
N SER A 87 -3.96 3.57 -6.79
CA SER A 87 -5.37 3.20 -6.96
C SER A 87 -6.30 4.35 -6.59
N GLY A 88 -7.54 4.27 -7.06
CA GLY A 88 -8.58 5.27 -6.74
C GLY A 88 -8.17 6.66 -7.21
N ALA A 89 -8.29 7.66 -6.33
CA ALA A 89 -7.89 9.04 -6.61
C ALA A 89 -6.37 9.21 -6.89
N CYS A 90 -5.56 8.24 -6.49
CA CYS A 90 -4.11 8.22 -6.70
C CYS A 90 -3.67 7.37 -7.90
N THR A 91 -4.61 6.97 -8.76
CA THR A 91 -4.27 6.27 -10.01
C THR A 91 -3.39 7.20 -10.86
N PRO A 92 -2.18 6.77 -11.28
CA PRO A 92 -1.33 7.58 -12.14
C PRO A 92 -2.07 7.89 -13.43
N GLU A 93 -2.24 9.17 -13.75
CA GLU A 93 -2.67 9.57 -15.08
C GLU A 93 -1.61 9.07 -16.05
N ALA A 94 -1.99 8.28 -17.07
CA ALA A 94 -1.04 7.75 -18.03
C ALA A 94 -0.28 8.95 -18.62
N ALA A 95 1.01 9.06 -18.31
CA ALA A 95 1.85 10.12 -18.85
C ALA A 95 1.65 10.14 -20.37
N PRO A 96 1.33 11.29 -20.99
CA PRO A 96 1.19 11.34 -22.43
C PRO A 96 2.53 10.90 -23.01
N ALA A 97 2.49 9.96 -23.95
CA ALA A 97 3.66 9.45 -24.64
C ALA A 97 4.39 10.59 -25.37
N VAL A 98 5.31 11.28 -24.69
CA VAL A 98 6.14 12.34 -25.29
C VAL A 98 7.54 11.84 -25.69
N GLU A 99 7.85 10.56 -25.52
CA GLU A 99 9.18 9.99 -25.85
C GLU A 99 9.16 8.97 -27.00
N GLN A 100 8.27 9.12 -27.99
CA GLN A 100 8.27 8.29 -29.21
C GLN A 100 8.43 9.12 -30.51
N VAL A 101 8.81 10.39 -30.42
CA VAL A 101 8.97 11.28 -31.59
C VAL A 101 10.41 11.75 -31.87
N ALA A 102 11.40 11.31 -31.08
CA ALA A 102 12.80 11.71 -31.28
C ALA A 102 13.64 10.77 -32.17
N GLN A 103 13.06 9.66 -32.66
CA GLN A 103 13.73 8.74 -33.59
C GLN A 103 13.15 8.84 -35.01
N ALA A 104 13.09 10.06 -35.55
CA ALA A 104 12.88 10.31 -36.97
C ALA A 104 13.41 11.71 -37.31
N GLY A 105 14.73 11.83 -37.42
CA GLY A 105 15.43 13.05 -37.83
C GLY A 105 16.86 12.75 -38.20
#